data_AF-A0A7S0VW60-F1
#
_entry.id   AF-A0A7S0VW60-F1
#
_cell.length_a   1.000
_cell.length_b   1.000
_cell.length_c   1.000
_cell.angle_alpha   90.00
_cell.angle_beta   90.00
_cell.angle_gamma   90.00
#
_symmetry.space_group_name_H-M   'P 1'
#
loop_
_entity.id
_entity.type
_entity.pdbx_description
1 polymer ?
#
loop_
_entity_poly.entity_id
_entity_poly.type
_entity_poly.pdbx_seq_one_letter_code
_entity_poly.pdbx_strand_id
1 'polypeptide(L)'
;GREPARESLQGRNGLLPSMSNAGASPHTLAATPLQKWVVGKQFAIIANELYFMCVRNQEKVVEIQEWQRNNAVAGDRVFFCPDEELQYFPFCADFGPMNLGTTYRFICLLRVKLEQAKRLGKKLVYFTMADAVSRTNAACLLVLYLVLERGYKAEEAMQPLTFAGKSPWLGYRDASFQPVTFELKILDIARGMELGKSHGLIDLDSFDIELYEYCDHPSMADLHVIVPGKFLAMKGPHARSYFKYGVHFLAPSHYFDIFKKFGVSAVVRLNEEQYDANVFREAGYNHYDIVFDDCTVPDQAVLDAWWETCRKEKGMIAVHCKAGLGRTGTLICLWLMRKYRFTGREAIGYNRLIRPGSILGPQQEYLLEKEHEMWALGDPDIVPTVATTYPPTEPKGAAKLPKRKTYGLKGLPSSLRNASLDTLDSDRDKAKAHMGAFRSFDHSELEKEKAQGSPLGIFRMRGGGSTSPGKAKGGPTSPRSAEAAVLAQENTEAMQRRARQMEEQKSSSRVPSIWKRTGR
;
A
#
# COMPACT_ATOMS: atom_id res chain seq x y z
N GLY A 1 -61.59 -32.03 30.56
CA GLY A 1 -61.03 -30.71 30.24
C GLY A 1 -59.94 -30.39 31.25
N ARG A 2 -58.76 -30.00 30.74
CA ARG A 2 -57.52 -29.61 31.42
C ARG A 2 -56.77 -30.69 32.22
N GLU A 3 -55.52 -30.91 31.75
CA GLU A 3 -54.27 -31.44 32.32
C GLU A 3 -54.29 -32.39 33.53
N PRO A 4 -53.37 -33.38 33.55
CA PRO A 4 -52.15 -33.15 34.34
C PRO A 4 -50.84 -33.82 33.84
N ALA A 5 -49.75 -33.31 34.43
CA ALA A 5 -48.59 -34.01 34.98
C ALA A 5 -47.47 -34.56 34.08
N ARG A 6 -46.28 -34.02 34.35
CA ARG A 6 -44.95 -34.59 34.13
C ARG A 6 -44.76 -35.87 34.96
N GLU A 7 -44.19 -36.89 34.35
CA GLU A 7 -43.42 -37.93 35.03
C GLU A 7 -42.10 -38.22 34.31
N SER A 8 -41.11 -38.47 35.15
CA SER A 8 -39.70 -38.78 34.95
C SER A 8 -39.43 -40.22 34.50
N LEU A 9 -38.24 -40.49 33.92
CA LEU A 9 -37.21 -41.39 34.49
C LEU A 9 -36.10 -41.76 33.49
N GLN A 10 -34.87 -41.42 33.90
CA GLN A 10 -33.63 -42.23 33.86
C GLN A 10 -33.15 -42.88 32.55
N GLY A 11 -32.07 -42.31 32.01
CA GLY A 11 -30.71 -42.87 32.16
C GLY A 11 -30.28 -44.03 31.26
N ARG A 12 -29.25 -43.78 30.43
CA ARG A 12 -28.04 -44.62 30.37
C ARG A 12 -26.88 -43.93 29.64
N ASN A 13 -25.71 -44.09 30.27
CA ASN A 13 -24.41 -43.53 29.96
C ASN A 13 -23.84 -44.01 28.61
N GLY A 14 -23.12 -43.11 27.94
CA GLY A 14 -22.14 -43.42 26.90
C GLY A 14 -21.01 -42.40 26.96
N LEU A 15 -19.87 -42.83 27.52
CA LEU A 15 -18.64 -42.07 27.74
C LEU A 15 -18.09 -41.44 26.46
N LEU A 16 -17.77 -40.14 26.51
CA LEU A 16 -16.74 -39.53 25.66
C LEU A 16 -15.78 -38.73 26.55
N PRO A 17 -14.47 -38.81 26.31
CA PRO A 17 -13.45 -38.43 27.29
C PRO A 17 -13.28 -36.92 27.40
N SER A 18 -13.12 -36.47 28.64
CA SER A 18 -12.68 -35.13 29.00
C SER A 18 -11.30 -34.84 28.40
N MET A 19 -11.21 -33.83 27.54
CA MET A 19 -9.98 -33.06 27.39
C MET A 19 -10.23 -31.63 27.85
N SER A 20 -9.90 -31.44 29.12
CA SER A 20 -9.51 -30.17 29.71
C SER A 20 -8.35 -29.55 28.93
N ASN A 21 -8.62 -28.44 28.24
CA ASN A 21 -7.83 -27.21 28.27
C ASN A 21 -8.45 -26.21 27.30
N ALA A 22 -9.56 -25.59 27.71
CA ALA A 22 -9.90 -24.26 27.24
C ALA A 22 -8.85 -23.32 27.85
N GLY A 23 -7.76 -23.07 27.11
CA GLY A 23 -6.75 -22.11 27.50
C GLY A 23 -7.41 -20.75 27.69
N ALA A 24 -7.30 -20.21 28.90
CA ALA A 24 -7.66 -18.85 29.23
C ALA A 24 -7.04 -17.87 28.22
N SER A 25 -7.80 -16.89 27.72
CA SER A 25 -7.27 -15.76 26.95
C SER A 25 -6.24 -15.01 27.80
N PRO A 26 -4.94 -14.95 27.45
CA PRO A 26 -3.94 -14.35 28.32
C PRO A 26 -3.59 -12.89 27.99
N HIS A 27 -4.38 -12.17 27.17
CA HIS A 27 -4.03 -10.80 26.79
C HIS A 27 -5.26 -9.90 26.69
N THR A 28 -5.63 -9.27 27.81
CA THR A 28 -6.67 -8.24 27.83
C THR A 28 -6.06 -6.91 27.39
N LEU A 29 -6.62 -6.29 26.35
CA LEU A 29 -6.28 -4.90 25.99
C LEU A 29 -6.59 -4.00 27.19
N ALA A 30 -5.79 -2.95 27.37
CA ALA A 30 -5.95 -2.07 28.53
C ALA A 30 -7.27 -1.28 28.45
N ALA A 31 -8.32 -1.76 29.12
CA ALA A 31 -9.59 -1.03 29.29
C ALA A 31 -9.36 0.16 30.23
N THR A 32 -9.08 1.34 29.65
CA THR A 32 -8.76 2.55 30.41
C THR A 32 -9.77 3.65 30.06
N PRO A 33 -10.27 4.43 31.03
CA PRO A 33 -11.05 5.64 30.74
C PRO A 33 -10.33 6.52 29.72
N LEU A 34 -11.08 7.18 28.81
CA LEU A 34 -10.48 8.02 27.77
C LEU A 34 -9.53 9.05 28.37
N GLN A 35 -8.25 8.92 28.06
CA GLN A 35 -7.20 9.80 28.57
C GLN A 35 -6.92 10.91 27.58
N LYS A 36 -6.43 12.06 28.06
CA LYS A 36 -5.85 13.08 27.16
C LYS A 36 -4.53 12.57 26.58
N TRP A 37 -4.31 12.82 25.30
CA TRP A 37 -3.03 12.56 24.66
C TRP A 37 -1.96 13.55 25.15
N VAL A 38 -0.78 13.03 25.51
CA VAL A 38 0.34 13.79 26.07
C VAL A 38 1.65 13.20 25.56
N VAL A 39 2.48 14.01 24.92
CA VAL A 39 3.82 13.61 24.46
C VAL A 39 4.72 13.29 25.65
N GLY A 40 5.46 12.18 25.57
CA GLY A 40 6.30 11.64 26.64
C GLY A 40 5.56 10.74 27.64
N LYS A 41 4.22 10.69 27.58
CA LYS A 41 3.44 9.74 28.38
C LYS A 41 3.44 8.37 27.70
N GLN A 42 3.55 7.32 28.50
CA GLN A 42 3.42 5.93 28.05
C GLN A 42 1.96 5.48 28.19
N PHE A 43 1.40 4.97 27.10
CA PHE A 43 0.03 4.46 27.03
C PHE A 43 0.09 2.94 26.96
N ALA A 44 -0.64 2.26 27.85
CA ALA A 44 -0.69 0.79 27.83
C ALA A 44 -1.49 0.33 26.61
N ILE A 45 -0.92 -0.58 25.84
CA ILE A 45 -1.55 -1.20 24.66
C ILE A 45 -2.02 -2.60 25.03
N ILE A 46 -1.08 -3.41 25.51
CA ILE A 46 -1.36 -4.69 26.16
C ILE A 46 -0.91 -4.55 27.61
N ALA A 47 -1.84 -4.76 28.55
CA ALA A 47 -1.59 -4.51 29.96
C ALA A 47 -0.36 -5.30 30.45
N ASN A 48 0.56 -4.60 31.14
CA ASN A 48 1.81 -5.15 31.69
C ASN A 48 2.80 -5.75 30.68
N GLU A 49 2.57 -5.57 29.38
CA GLU A 49 3.39 -6.18 28.32
C GLU A 49 3.94 -5.13 27.35
N LEU A 50 3.04 -4.37 26.72
CA LEU A 50 3.36 -3.46 25.61
C LEU A 50 2.77 -2.07 25.85
N TYR A 51 3.63 -1.06 25.74
CA TYR A 51 3.28 0.35 25.88
C TYR A 51 3.69 1.12 24.62
N PHE A 52 2.96 2.20 24.33
CA PHE A 52 3.24 3.14 23.24
C PHE A 52 3.59 4.52 23.79
N MET A 53 4.57 5.20 23.18
CA MET A 53 5.00 6.54 23.61
C MET A 53 5.49 7.36 22.41
N CYS A 54 5.27 8.68 22.44
CA CYS A 54 5.91 9.60 21.49
C CYS A 54 6.92 10.50 22.20
N VAL A 55 8.04 10.81 21.56
CA VAL A 55 9.11 11.69 22.10
C VAL A 55 9.26 12.98 21.29
N ARG A 56 9.60 14.09 21.94
CA ARG A 56 9.52 15.43 21.34
C ARG A 56 10.60 15.71 20.29
N ASN A 57 11.82 15.22 20.50
CA ASN A 57 12.96 15.55 19.67
C ASN A 57 13.92 14.36 19.56
N GLN A 58 14.84 14.44 18.59
CA GLN A 58 15.81 13.38 18.31
C GLN A 58 16.80 13.19 19.47
N GLU A 59 17.15 14.26 20.19
CA GLU A 59 18.00 14.18 21.38
C GLU A 59 17.42 13.22 22.42
N LYS A 60 16.10 13.27 22.66
CA LYS A 60 15.43 12.33 23.56
C LYS A 60 15.45 10.88 23.06
N VAL A 61 15.46 10.64 21.74
CA VAL A 61 15.65 9.29 21.18
C VAL A 61 17.03 8.77 21.57
N VAL A 62 18.06 9.58 21.34
CA VAL A 62 19.46 9.24 21.67
C VAL A 62 19.63 9.03 23.18
N GLU A 63 19.08 9.92 24.01
CA GLU A 63 19.09 9.78 25.46
C GLU A 63 18.46 8.47 25.93
N ILE A 64 17.30 8.06 25.36
CA ILE A 64 16.64 6.78 25.70
C ILE A 64 17.52 5.60 25.29
N GLN A 65 18.14 5.66 24.10
CA GLN A 65 19.02 4.60 23.61
C GLN A 65 20.29 4.48 24.47
N GLU A 66 20.90 5.60 24.87
CA GLU A 66 22.04 5.66 25.80
C GLU A 66 21.67 5.17 27.19
N TRP A 67 20.55 5.67 27.74
CA TRP A 67 20.03 5.23 29.03
C TRP A 67 19.79 3.73 29.03
N GLN A 68 19.21 3.16 27.96
CA GLN A 68 18.98 1.72 27.83
C GLN A 68 20.29 0.94 27.79
N ARG A 69 21.32 1.42 27.07
CA ARG A 69 22.65 0.79 27.06
C ARG A 69 23.27 0.76 28.46
N ASN A 70 23.15 1.86 29.21
CA ASN A 70 23.74 2.01 30.54
C ASN A 70 22.93 1.32 31.65
N ASN A 71 21.62 1.16 31.48
CA ASN A 71 20.69 0.61 32.48
C ASN A 71 20.07 -0.73 32.07
N ALA A 72 20.69 -1.43 31.12
CA ALA A 72 20.17 -2.67 30.54
C ALA A 72 19.82 -3.73 31.59
N VAL A 73 20.52 -3.74 32.74
CA VAL A 73 20.27 -4.66 33.86
C VAL A 73 19.22 -4.09 34.82
N ALA A 74 19.36 -2.85 35.30
CA ALA A 74 18.55 -2.29 36.39
C ALA A 74 17.16 -1.77 36.01
N GLY A 75 16.91 -1.38 34.76
CA GLY A 75 15.61 -0.81 34.34
C GLY A 75 14.47 -1.84 34.30
N ASP A 76 13.22 -1.43 34.52
CA ASP A 76 12.02 -2.30 34.41
C ASP A 76 11.46 -2.39 32.97
N ARG A 77 12.15 -1.77 32.01
CA ARG A 77 11.66 -1.54 30.65
C ARG A 77 12.71 -1.86 29.59
N VAL A 78 12.21 -2.23 28.41
CA VAL A 78 12.93 -2.27 27.15
C VAL A 78 12.26 -1.27 26.21
N PHE A 79 13.05 -0.46 25.52
CA PHE A 79 12.64 0.53 24.55
C PHE A 79 12.97 0.07 23.14
N PHE A 80 12.02 0.28 22.23
CA PHE A 80 12.10 -0.10 20.83
C PHE A 80 11.60 1.04 19.95
N CYS A 81 12.39 1.45 18.97
CA CYS A 81 12.06 2.44 17.96
C CYS A 81 12.69 1.96 16.64
N PRO A 82 11.90 1.60 15.62
CA PRO A 82 12.38 1.15 14.31
C PRO A 82 12.32 2.25 13.24
N ASP A 83 12.22 3.53 13.62
CA ASP A 83 11.94 4.64 12.70
C ASP A 83 13.07 4.86 11.67
N GLU A 84 14.32 4.50 12.00
CA GLU A 84 15.45 4.59 11.08
C GLU A 84 15.44 3.45 10.06
N GLU A 85 15.01 2.25 10.46
CA GLU A 85 14.97 1.06 9.61
C GLU A 85 13.73 0.99 8.73
N LEU A 86 12.59 1.51 9.21
CA LEU A 86 11.28 1.37 8.58
C LEU A 86 10.77 2.73 8.09
N GLN A 87 11.12 3.07 6.85
CA GLN A 87 10.76 4.36 6.25
C GLN A 87 9.69 4.23 5.16
N TYR A 88 8.80 5.21 5.10
CA TYR A 88 7.87 5.38 3.99
C TYR A 88 8.54 6.23 2.90
N PHE A 89 8.43 5.78 1.66
CA PHE A 89 8.92 6.54 0.51
C PHE A 89 7.74 7.15 -0.24
N PRO A 90 7.52 8.47 -0.12
CA PRO A 90 6.36 9.13 -0.67
C PRO A 90 6.44 9.31 -2.19
N PHE A 91 5.28 9.27 -2.85
CA PHE A 91 5.17 9.67 -4.25
C PHE A 91 5.05 11.21 -4.35
N CYS A 92 4.22 11.80 -3.51
CA CYS A 92 4.02 13.24 -3.44
C CYS A 92 4.03 13.68 -1.98
N ALA A 93 2.87 14.10 -1.47
CA ALA A 93 2.68 14.48 -0.07
C ALA A 93 2.01 13.36 0.76
N ASP A 94 1.70 12.22 0.14
CA ASP A 94 1.35 11.00 0.87
C ASP A 94 2.48 10.62 1.81
N PHE A 95 2.15 10.13 3.00
CA PHE A 95 3.15 9.82 4.03
C PHE A 95 2.99 8.40 4.59
N GLY A 96 2.05 7.63 4.05
CA GLY A 96 1.70 6.29 4.51
C GLY A 96 0.34 5.84 3.96
N PRO A 97 -0.20 4.72 4.48
CA PRO A 97 0.39 3.88 5.51
C PRO A 97 1.65 3.13 5.03
N MET A 98 2.42 2.59 5.96
CA MET A 98 3.53 1.69 5.64
C MET A 98 3.02 0.46 4.89
N ASN A 99 3.76 -0.02 3.88
CA ASN A 99 3.30 -1.15 3.07
C ASN A 99 3.33 -2.49 3.83
N LEU A 100 2.83 -3.56 3.22
CA LEU A 100 2.70 -4.87 3.84
C LEU A 100 4.06 -5.48 4.18
N GLY A 101 5.07 -5.29 3.33
CA GLY A 101 6.44 -5.72 3.59
C GLY A 101 7.02 -5.06 4.85
N THR A 102 6.89 -3.74 4.95
CA THR A 102 7.32 -2.99 6.14
C THR A 102 6.50 -3.36 7.37
N THR A 103 5.19 -3.56 7.22
CA THR A 103 4.31 -4.03 8.31
C THR A 103 4.75 -5.41 8.81
N TYR A 104 5.08 -6.32 7.91
CA TYR A 104 5.62 -7.65 8.25
C TYR A 104 6.95 -7.55 9.00
N ARG A 105 7.89 -6.71 8.53
CA ARG A 105 9.16 -6.45 9.22
C ARG A 105 8.94 -5.89 10.63
N PHE A 106 8.04 -4.92 10.77
CA PHE A 106 7.67 -4.37 12.08
C PHE A 106 7.16 -5.47 13.02
N ILE A 107 6.23 -6.32 12.56
CA ILE A 107 5.69 -7.43 13.35
C ILE A 107 6.81 -8.38 13.79
N CYS A 108 7.73 -8.74 12.89
CA CYS A 108 8.88 -9.60 13.21
C CYS A 108 9.81 -8.97 14.25
N LEU A 109 10.17 -7.70 14.08
CA LEU A 109 11.01 -6.96 15.02
C LEU A 109 10.34 -6.82 16.39
N LEU A 110 9.05 -6.49 16.41
CA LEU A 110 8.28 -6.35 17.64
C LEU A 110 8.18 -7.69 18.39
N ARG A 111 7.98 -8.81 17.67
CA ARG A 111 7.97 -10.17 18.26
C ARG A 111 9.29 -10.48 18.97
N VAL A 112 10.43 -10.21 18.31
CA VAL A 112 11.76 -10.40 18.91
C VAL A 112 11.93 -9.53 20.16
N LYS A 113 11.48 -8.28 20.12
CA LYS A 113 11.58 -7.36 21.26
C LYS A 113 10.66 -7.72 22.42
N LEU A 114 9.46 -8.20 22.15
CA LEU A 114 8.54 -8.70 23.17
C LEU A 114 9.10 -9.93 23.87
N GLU A 115 9.67 -10.88 23.13
CA GLU A 115 10.30 -12.06 23.72
C GLU A 115 11.55 -11.68 24.53
N GLN A 116 12.35 -10.72 24.04
CA GLN A 116 13.45 -10.16 24.80
C GLN A 116 12.98 -9.54 26.13
N ALA A 117 11.94 -8.71 26.10
CA ALA A 117 11.40 -8.07 27.29
C ALA A 117 10.85 -9.10 28.29
N LYS A 118 10.10 -10.09 27.80
CA LYS A 118 9.55 -11.20 28.59
C LYS A 118 10.65 -11.99 29.30
N ARG A 119 11.72 -12.40 28.59
CA ARG A 119 12.86 -13.12 29.17
C ARG A 119 13.56 -12.32 30.28
N LEU A 120 13.57 -10.99 30.17
CA LEU A 120 14.16 -10.09 31.16
C LEU A 120 13.20 -9.73 32.30
N GLY A 121 11.94 -10.17 32.26
CA GLY A 121 10.91 -9.75 33.22
C GLY A 121 10.56 -8.25 33.13
N LYS A 122 10.73 -7.65 31.94
CA LYS A 122 10.57 -6.20 31.69
C LYS A 122 9.37 -5.94 30.77
N LYS A 123 8.89 -4.70 30.79
CA LYS A 123 7.82 -4.21 29.91
C LYS A 123 8.43 -3.64 28.63
N LEU A 124 7.80 -3.87 27.47
CA LEU A 124 8.23 -3.25 26.22
C LEU A 124 7.55 -1.89 26.03
N VAL A 125 8.33 -0.88 25.67
CA VAL A 125 7.87 0.44 25.25
C VAL A 125 8.25 0.63 23.77
N TYR A 126 7.26 0.52 22.90
CA TYR A 126 7.38 0.98 21.52
C TYR A 126 7.25 2.51 21.51
N PHE A 127 8.26 3.20 20.98
CA PHE A 127 8.23 4.65 20.86
C PHE A 127 8.65 5.13 19.48
N THR A 128 8.24 6.37 19.17
CA THR A 128 8.49 7.07 17.90
C THR A 128 8.58 8.57 18.14
N MET A 129 8.97 9.33 17.12
CA MET A 129 8.92 10.79 17.13
C MET A 129 7.49 11.34 17.24
N ALA A 130 7.34 12.48 17.92
CA ALA A 130 6.04 13.10 18.19
C ALA A 130 5.49 13.92 17.03
N ASP A 131 6.21 14.07 15.92
CA ASP A 131 5.67 14.68 14.72
C ASP A 131 4.47 13.88 14.21
N ALA A 132 3.60 14.54 13.45
CA ALA A 132 2.29 14.00 13.10
C ALA A 132 2.35 12.81 12.15
N VAL A 133 3.37 12.76 11.29
CA VAL A 133 3.55 11.70 10.32
C VAL A 133 4.05 10.44 11.02
N SER A 134 5.16 10.54 11.75
CA SER A 134 5.80 9.41 12.43
C SER A 134 4.83 8.75 13.42
N ARG A 135 4.17 9.55 14.27
CA ARG A 135 3.22 9.00 15.25
C ARG A 135 2.01 8.33 14.62
N THR A 136 1.53 8.80 13.47
CA THR A 136 0.38 8.20 12.78
C THR A 136 0.77 6.85 12.16
N ASN A 137 1.94 6.78 11.51
CA ASN A 137 2.45 5.51 10.96
C ASN A 137 2.77 4.49 12.05
N ALA A 138 3.40 4.93 13.15
CA ALA A 138 3.68 4.06 14.29
C ALA A 138 2.40 3.51 14.93
N ALA A 139 1.39 4.37 15.15
CA ALA A 139 0.09 3.94 15.62
C ALA A 139 -0.57 2.93 14.66
N CYS A 140 -0.49 3.17 13.35
CA CYS A 140 -1.02 2.25 12.34
C CYS A 140 -0.31 0.88 12.37
N LEU A 141 1.03 0.85 12.42
CA LEU A 141 1.82 -0.39 12.53
C LEU A 141 1.44 -1.19 13.78
N LEU A 142 1.25 -0.50 14.90
CA LEU A 142 0.85 -1.11 16.15
C LEU A 142 -0.57 -1.72 16.09
N VAL A 143 -1.53 -1.00 15.51
CA VAL A 143 -2.90 -1.52 15.29
C VAL A 143 -2.86 -2.73 14.35
N LEU A 144 -2.10 -2.66 13.27
CA LEU A 144 -1.94 -3.76 12.32
C LEU A 144 -1.30 -5.00 12.95
N TYR A 145 -0.34 -4.83 13.85
CA TYR A 145 0.19 -5.94 14.66
C TYR A 145 -0.93 -6.60 15.50
N LEU A 146 -1.75 -5.80 16.19
CA LEU A 146 -2.85 -6.34 17.00
C LEU A 146 -3.87 -7.12 16.15
N VAL A 147 -4.19 -6.65 14.95
CA VAL A 147 -5.13 -7.34 14.04
C VAL A 147 -4.50 -8.57 13.39
N LEU A 148 -3.34 -8.40 12.76
CA LEU A 148 -2.75 -9.42 11.89
C LEU A 148 -1.99 -10.50 12.65
N GLU A 149 -1.29 -10.16 13.74
CA GLU A 149 -0.56 -11.14 14.56
C GLU A 149 -1.41 -11.64 15.73
N ARG A 150 -2.06 -10.70 16.46
CA ARG A 150 -2.74 -11.03 17.73
C ARG A 150 -4.21 -11.40 17.59
N GLY A 151 -4.79 -11.18 16.41
CA GLY A 151 -6.16 -11.60 16.09
C GLY A 151 -7.26 -10.75 16.72
N TYR A 152 -6.96 -9.55 17.20
CA TYR A 152 -7.99 -8.61 17.67
C TYR A 152 -8.84 -8.10 16.51
N LYS A 153 -10.08 -7.70 16.81
CA LYS A 153 -10.91 -6.93 15.88
C LYS A 153 -10.32 -5.53 15.69
N ALA A 154 -10.56 -4.93 14.51
CA ALA A 154 -10.02 -3.61 14.19
C ALA A 154 -10.42 -2.53 15.21
N GLU A 155 -11.68 -2.55 15.68
CA GLU A 155 -12.17 -1.63 16.72
C GLU A 155 -11.45 -1.84 18.06
N GLU A 156 -11.27 -3.10 18.47
CA GLU A 156 -10.58 -3.46 19.71
C GLU A 156 -9.12 -3.00 19.65
N ALA A 157 -8.43 -3.30 18.55
CA ALA A 157 -7.04 -2.90 18.32
C ALA A 157 -6.85 -1.37 18.36
N MET A 158 -7.85 -0.60 17.95
CA MET A 158 -7.82 0.87 17.98
C MET A 158 -8.13 1.45 19.38
N GLN A 159 -8.82 0.71 20.24
CA GLN A 159 -9.30 1.19 21.54
C GLN A 159 -8.19 1.77 22.44
N PRO A 160 -7.01 1.15 22.62
CA PRO A 160 -5.93 1.71 23.45
C PRO A 160 -5.33 3.02 22.91
N LEU A 161 -5.61 3.34 21.64
CA LEU A 161 -5.14 4.53 20.93
C LEU A 161 -6.26 5.56 20.73
N THR A 162 -7.37 5.42 21.47
CA THR A 162 -8.46 6.40 21.48
C THR A 162 -8.28 7.35 22.67
N PHE A 163 -8.33 8.65 22.40
CA PHE A 163 -8.07 9.69 23.40
C PHE A 163 -9.22 10.68 23.51
N ALA A 164 -9.33 11.32 24.67
CA ALA A 164 -10.28 12.41 24.88
C ALA A 164 -9.87 13.66 24.06
N GLY A 165 -10.85 14.27 23.38
CA GLY A 165 -10.64 15.48 22.58
C GLY A 165 -10.26 15.19 21.13
N LYS A 166 -9.41 16.03 20.54
CA LYS A 166 -8.98 15.88 19.14
C LYS A 166 -8.06 14.67 18.99
N SER A 167 -8.36 13.81 18.02
CA SER A 167 -7.49 12.68 17.64
C SER A 167 -6.07 13.20 17.31
N PRO A 168 -5.01 12.59 17.85
CA PRO A 168 -3.63 12.96 17.50
C PRO A 168 -3.20 12.39 16.14
N TRP A 169 -3.97 11.45 15.58
CA TRP A 169 -3.69 10.76 14.32
C TRP A 169 -4.16 11.59 13.13
N LEU A 170 -3.32 11.66 12.09
CA LEU A 170 -3.69 12.23 10.81
C LEU A 170 -4.57 11.27 10.00
N GLY A 171 -5.31 11.82 9.05
CA GLY A 171 -5.84 11.05 7.93
C GLY A 171 -4.77 10.84 6.86
N TYR A 172 -4.72 9.65 6.27
CA TYR A 172 -3.87 9.36 5.12
C TYR A 172 -4.49 9.93 3.85
N ARG A 173 -3.71 10.76 3.14
CA ARG A 173 -4.08 11.30 1.83
C ARG A 173 -3.65 10.36 0.70
N ASP A 174 -4.10 10.65 -0.52
CA ASP A 174 -3.63 9.96 -1.72
C ASP A 174 -2.29 10.50 -2.23
N ALA A 175 -1.73 9.80 -3.22
CA ALA A 175 -0.46 10.10 -3.87
C ALA A 175 -0.57 11.14 -5.01
N SER A 176 -1.65 11.92 -5.06
CA SER A 176 -1.83 12.96 -6.08
C SER A 176 -1.21 14.30 -5.66
N PHE A 177 -0.94 15.14 -6.66
CA PHE A 177 -0.52 16.54 -6.48
C PHE A 177 -1.68 17.47 -6.14
N GLN A 178 -2.90 16.95 -5.99
CA GLN A 178 -4.10 17.73 -5.75
C GLN A 178 -4.29 18.05 -4.26
N PRO A 179 -5.14 19.03 -3.92
CA PRO A 179 -5.60 19.23 -2.56
C PRO A 179 -6.27 17.97 -1.98
N VAL A 180 -6.17 17.78 -0.67
CA VAL A 180 -6.79 16.63 0.02
C VAL A 180 -8.31 16.80 0.04
N THR A 181 -9.03 15.93 -0.66
CA THR A 181 -10.51 15.84 -0.59
C THR A 181 -10.99 14.61 0.18
N PHE A 182 -10.11 13.62 0.35
CA PHE A 182 -10.39 12.36 1.02
C PHE A 182 -9.27 12.00 1.98
N GLU A 183 -9.64 11.56 3.16
CA GLU A 183 -8.73 11.06 4.19
C GLU A 183 -9.10 9.64 4.60
N LEU A 184 -8.13 8.73 4.57
CA LEU A 184 -8.27 7.36 5.05
C LEU A 184 -7.76 7.25 6.49
N LYS A 185 -8.54 6.65 7.38
CA LYS A 185 -8.18 6.52 8.81
C LYS A 185 -7.45 5.21 9.09
N ILE A 186 -6.71 5.15 10.21
CA ILE A 186 -6.09 3.91 10.71
C ILE A 186 -7.13 2.79 10.85
N LEU A 187 -8.32 3.10 11.36
CA LEU A 187 -9.40 2.14 11.52
C LEU A 187 -9.90 1.58 10.18
N ASP A 188 -9.97 2.40 9.13
CA ASP A 188 -10.39 1.96 7.79
C ASP A 188 -9.40 0.92 7.23
N ILE A 189 -8.09 1.17 7.41
CA ILE A 189 -7.01 0.25 7.02
C ILE A 189 -7.08 -1.04 7.85
N ALA A 190 -7.21 -0.93 9.16
CA ALA A 190 -7.29 -2.08 10.07
C ALA A 190 -8.47 -3.01 9.72
N ARG A 191 -9.65 -2.44 9.43
CA ARG A 191 -10.83 -3.21 8.98
C ARG A 191 -10.60 -3.90 7.64
N GLY A 192 -10.00 -3.21 6.67
CA GLY A 192 -9.67 -3.81 5.38
C GLY A 192 -8.69 -4.98 5.52
N MET A 193 -7.69 -4.85 6.39
CA MET A 193 -6.74 -5.92 6.67
C MET A 193 -7.34 -7.08 7.47
N GLU A 194 -8.23 -6.79 8.42
CA GLU A 194 -8.99 -7.80 9.14
C GLU A 194 -9.84 -8.64 8.17
N LEU A 195 -10.59 -7.98 7.29
CA LEU A 195 -11.43 -8.64 6.29
C LEU A 195 -10.60 -9.41 5.26
N GLY A 196 -9.46 -8.84 4.83
CA GLY A 196 -8.50 -9.53 3.98
C GLY A 196 -7.97 -10.81 4.62
N LYS A 197 -7.65 -10.78 5.92
CA LYS A 197 -7.22 -11.96 6.68
C LYS A 197 -8.35 -12.99 6.83
N SER A 198 -9.58 -12.55 7.13
CA SER A 198 -10.73 -13.46 7.32
C SER A 198 -11.12 -14.21 6.04
N HIS A 199 -10.90 -13.61 4.87
CA HIS A 199 -11.06 -14.24 3.56
C HIS A 199 -9.81 -14.97 3.04
N GLY A 200 -8.73 -15.04 3.84
CA GLY A 200 -7.49 -15.73 3.47
C GLY A 200 -6.69 -15.05 2.36
N LEU A 201 -6.94 -13.76 2.12
CA LEU A 201 -6.18 -12.92 1.17
C LEU A 201 -4.84 -12.48 1.77
N ILE A 202 -4.76 -12.39 3.09
CA ILE A 202 -3.53 -12.09 3.85
C ILE A 202 -3.17 -13.29 4.70
N ASP A 203 -1.97 -13.80 4.51
CA ASP A 203 -1.37 -14.86 5.32
C ASP A 203 0.09 -14.48 5.59
N LEU A 204 0.38 -14.09 6.84
CA LEU A 204 1.73 -13.68 7.23
C LEU A 204 2.66 -14.87 7.47
N ASP A 205 2.13 -16.07 7.69
CA ASP A 205 2.95 -17.26 7.94
C ASP A 205 3.61 -17.76 6.66
N SER A 206 2.94 -17.59 5.52
CA SER A 206 3.48 -17.93 4.19
C SER A 206 3.96 -16.72 3.39
N PHE A 207 4.04 -15.53 4.00
CA PHE A 207 4.43 -14.30 3.33
C PHE A 207 5.92 -14.29 2.98
N ASP A 208 6.21 -14.30 1.67
CA ASP A 208 7.57 -14.22 1.12
C ASP A 208 8.00 -12.76 1.01
N ILE A 209 8.66 -12.26 2.06
CA ILE A 209 9.14 -10.87 2.14
C ILE A 209 10.18 -10.56 1.04
N GLU A 210 11.05 -11.50 0.69
CA GLU A 210 12.09 -11.29 -0.32
C GLU A 210 11.46 -11.12 -1.71
N LEU A 211 10.48 -11.98 -2.04
CA LEU A 211 9.71 -11.83 -3.27
C LEU A 211 8.91 -10.54 -3.28
N TYR A 212 8.26 -10.18 -2.16
CA TYR A 212 7.51 -8.94 -2.06
C TYR A 212 8.40 -7.72 -2.34
N GLU A 213 9.58 -7.62 -1.70
CA GLU A 213 10.50 -6.49 -1.88
C GLU A 213 11.13 -6.46 -3.29
N TYR A 214 11.44 -7.64 -3.86
CA TYR A 214 11.83 -7.73 -5.26
C TYR A 214 10.74 -7.16 -6.17
N CYS A 215 9.47 -7.52 -5.93
CA CYS A 215 8.36 -7.05 -6.72
C CYS A 215 8.05 -5.56 -6.51
N ASP A 216 8.25 -5.04 -5.29
CA ASP A 216 8.03 -3.65 -4.89
C ASP A 216 9.10 -2.69 -5.44
N HIS A 217 10.26 -3.20 -5.84
CA HIS A 217 11.33 -2.37 -6.39
C HIS A 217 11.01 -1.91 -7.82
N PRO A 218 11.02 -0.59 -8.10
CA PRO A 218 10.62 -0.06 -9.42
C PRO A 218 11.45 -0.56 -10.59
N SER A 219 12.72 -0.84 -10.34
CA SER A 219 13.64 -1.35 -11.37
C SER A 219 13.58 -2.85 -11.59
N MET A 220 12.88 -3.58 -10.72
CA MET A 220 12.81 -5.03 -10.78
C MET A 220 11.47 -5.52 -11.32
N ALA A 221 10.35 -5.00 -10.81
CA ALA A 221 9.03 -5.36 -11.35
C ALA A 221 7.95 -4.28 -11.18
N ASP A 222 8.03 -3.43 -10.15
CA ASP A 222 6.97 -2.47 -9.79
C ASP A 222 5.55 -3.09 -9.83
N LEU A 223 5.36 -4.13 -9.04
CA LEU A 223 4.26 -5.06 -9.19
C LEU A 223 3.89 -5.68 -7.85
N HIS A 224 2.61 -5.91 -7.60
CA HIS A 224 2.14 -6.58 -6.38
C HIS A 224 0.96 -7.49 -6.66
N VAL A 225 0.93 -8.64 -5.98
CA VAL A 225 -0.26 -9.48 -5.91
C VAL A 225 -1.26 -8.85 -4.95
N ILE A 226 -2.35 -8.29 -5.48
CA ILE A 226 -3.38 -7.62 -4.67
C ILE A 226 -4.41 -8.64 -4.17
N VAL A 227 -4.77 -9.61 -5.02
CA VAL A 227 -5.70 -10.69 -4.66
C VAL A 227 -5.04 -12.01 -5.04
N PRO A 228 -4.54 -12.79 -4.07
CA PRO A 228 -3.89 -14.06 -4.35
C PRO A 228 -4.75 -14.98 -5.21
N GLY A 229 -4.18 -15.47 -6.32
CA GLY A 229 -4.89 -16.32 -7.28
C GLY A 229 -5.86 -15.60 -8.21
N LYS A 230 -6.00 -14.27 -8.13
CA LYS A 230 -6.87 -13.51 -9.04
C LYS A 230 -6.21 -12.30 -9.69
N PHE A 231 -5.63 -11.37 -8.90
CA PHE A 231 -5.15 -10.10 -9.43
C PHE A 231 -3.76 -9.73 -8.98
N LEU A 232 -3.02 -9.22 -9.94
CA LEU A 232 -1.75 -8.55 -9.77
C LEU A 232 -1.85 -7.16 -10.39
N ALA A 233 -1.38 -6.15 -9.68
CA ALA A 233 -1.30 -4.77 -10.15
C ALA A 233 0.16 -4.44 -10.47
N MET A 234 0.41 -3.78 -11.60
CA MET A 234 1.78 -3.45 -12.01
C MET A 234 1.86 -2.14 -12.79
N LYS A 235 3.05 -1.55 -12.84
CA LYS A 235 3.37 -0.45 -13.77
C LYS A 235 3.29 -0.92 -15.22
N GLY A 236 2.83 -0.04 -16.10
CA GLY A 236 2.69 -0.34 -17.51
C GLY A 236 4.05 -0.62 -18.18
N PRO A 237 4.18 -1.70 -18.96
CA PRO A 237 5.38 -1.93 -19.76
C PRO A 237 5.52 -0.91 -20.89
N HIS A 238 6.73 -0.82 -21.43
CA HIS A 238 7.05 -0.05 -22.64
C HIS A 238 7.57 -0.98 -23.72
N ALA A 239 7.53 -0.57 -25.00
CA ALA A 239 7.96 -1.41 -26.12
C ALA A 239 9.38 -2.01 -25.96
N ARG A 240 10.26 -1.35 -25.19
CA ARG A 240 11.58 -1.85 -24.81
C ARG A 240 11.94 -1.44 -23.39
N SER A 241 12.87 -2.14 -22.76
CA SER A 241 13.44 -1.72 -21.48
C SER A 241 14.43 -0.57 -21.69
N TYR A 242 14.34 0.48 -20.87
CA TYR A 242 15.26 1.61 -20.91
C TYR A 242 15.35 2.31 -19.55
N PHE A 243 16.41 3.10 -19.36
CA PHE A 243 16.60 3.91 -18.17
C PHE A 243 16.43 5.39 -18.51
N LYS A 244 15.62 6.12 -17.75
CA LYS A 244 15.41 7.55 -17.93
C LYS A 244 15.16 8.21 -16.56
N TYR A 245 15.89 9.28 -16.28
CA TYR A 245 15.74 10.10 -15.07
C TYR A 245 15.79 9.31 -13.74
N GLY A 246 16.67 8.31 -13.63
CA GLY A 246 16.76 7.51 -12.41
C GLY A 246 15.78 6.34 -12.36
N VAL A 247 14.94 6.16 -13.38
CA VAL A 247 13.87 5.17 -13.40
C VAL A 247 14.09 4.16 -14.53
N HIS A 248 13.89 2.89 -14.20
CA HIS A 248 13.83 1.83 -15.20
C HIS A 248 12.40 1.67 -15.71
N PHE A 249 12.27 1.63 -17.02
CA PHE A 249 11.06 1.26 -17.73
C PHE A 249 11.29 -0.12 -18.34
N LEU A 250 10.32 -1.01 -18.20
CA LEU A 250 10.49 -2.44 -18.45
C LEU A 250 9.68 -2.88 -19.67
N ALA A 251 10.26 -3.75 -20.51
CA ALA A 251 9.58 -4.38 -21.62
C ALA A 251 8.59 -5.46 -21.17
N PRO A 252 7.57 -5.83 -21.98
CA PRO A 252 6.70 -6.97 -21.70
C PRO A 252 7.45 -8.26 -21.35
N SER A 253 8.52 -8.57 -22.09
CA SER A 253 9.30 -9.80 -21.91
C SER A 253 9.99 -9.92 -20.55
N HIS A 254 10.27 -8.79 -19.89
CA HIS A 254 10.82 -8.77 -18.52
C HIS A 254 9.89 -9.44 -17.51
N TYR A 255 8.59 -9.44 -17.78
CA TYR A 255 7.58 -9.96 -16.87
C TYR A 255 7.31 -11.46 -17.04
N PHE A 256 7.82 -12.12 -18.08
CA PHE A 256 7.39 -13.48 -18.41
C PHE A 256 7.72 -14.52 -17.33
N ASP A 257 8.92 -14.46 -16.74
CA ASP A 257 9.31 -15.41 -15.69
C ASP A 257 8.48 -15.21 -14.41
N ILE A 258 8.24 -13.96 -14.02
CA ILE A 258 7.44 -13.64 -12.84
C ILE A 258 5.95 -13.93 -13.06
N PHE A 259 5.44 -13.71 -14.26
CA PHE A 259 4.08 -14.09 -14.66
C PHE A 259 3.87 -15.60 -14.62
N LYS A 260 4.84 -16.36 -15.13
CA LYS A 260 4.84 -17.82 -15.02
C LYS A 260 4.85 -18.28 -13.56
N LYS A 261 5.65 -17.63 -12.70
CA LYS A 261 5.69 -17.92 -11.25
C LYS A 261 4.33 -17.70 -10.59
N PHE A 262 3.63 -16.62 -10.94
CA PHE A 262 2.31 -16.30 -10.38
C PHE A 262 1.13 -16.99 -11.08
N GLY A 263 1.35 -17.69 -12.20
CA GLY A 263 0.28 -18.31 -12.96
C GLY A 263 -0.65 -17.29 -13.63
N VAL A 264 -0.06 -16.20 -14.16
CA VAL A 264 -0.79 -15.20 -14.94
C VAL A 264 -1.28 -15.83 -16.25
N SER A 265 -2.57 -15.70 -16.54
CA SER A 265 -3.15 -16.11 -17.84
C SER A 265 -3.46 -14.94 -18.75
N ALA A 266 -3.63 -13.75 -18.19
CA ALA A 266 -4.03 -12.58 -18.96
C ALA A 266 -3.40 -11.27 -18.47
N VAL A 267 -3.28 -10.33 -19.40
CA VAL A 267 -2.89 -8.95 -19.15
C VAL A 267 -4.05 -8.02 -19.53
N VAL A 268 -4.37 -7.08 -18.66
CA VAL A 268 -5.37 -6.03 -18.89
C VAL A 268 -4.67 -4.68 -18.89
N ARG A 269 -4.74 -3.98 -20.02
CA ARG A 269 -4.21 -2.62 -20.21
C ARG A 269 -5.34 -1.60 -20.10
N LEU A 270 -5.17 -0.64 -19.20
CA LEU A 270 -6.16 0.41 -18.91
C LEU A 270 -5.77 1.80 -19.46
N ASN A 271 -4.59 1.92 -20.06
CA ASN A 271 -4.05 3.15 -20.63
C ASN A 271 -3.81 3.04 -22.13
N GLU A 272 -3.55 4.18 -22.75
CA GLU A 272 -3.09 4.27 -24.14
C GLU A 272 -1.89 3.34 -24.38
N GLU A 273 -1.83 2.77 -25.58
CA GLU A 273 -0.82 1.81 -25.99
C GLU A 273 0.61 2.36 -25.84
N GLN A 274 1.47 1.63 -25.14
CA GLN A 274 2.92 1.93 -24.97
C GLN A 274 3.82 0.78 -25.44
N TYR A 275 3.22 -0.34 -25.86
CA TYR A 275 3.85 -1.57 -26.33
C TYR A 275 2.84 -2.35 -27.17
N ASP A 276 3.30 -3.17 -28.11
CA ASP A 276 2.40 -4.03 -28.89
C ASP A 276 1.88 -5.19 -28.02
N ALA A 277 0.55 -5.29 -27.90
CA ALA A 277 -0.13 -6.36 -27.18
C ALA A 277 0.21 -7.77 -27.70
N ASN A 278 0.61 -7.90 -28.97
CA ASN A 278 1.01 -9.18 -29.57
C ASN A 278 2.21 -9.82 -28.87
N VAL A 279 3.10 -9.02 -28.26
CA VAL A 279 4.25 -9.55 -27.49
C VAL A 279 3.78 -10.45 -26.34
N PHE A 280 2.66 -10.12 -25.70
CA PHE A 280 2.07 -10.99 -24.67
C PHE A 280 1.29 -12.16 -25.28
N ARG A 281 0.55 -11.92 -26.38
CA ARG A 281 -0.23 -12.97 -27.06
C ARG A 281 0.65 -14.10 -27.59
N GLU A 282 1.76 -13.75 -28.24
CA GLU A 282 2.75 -14.71 -28.75
C GLU A 282 3.45 -15.48 -27.61
N ALA A 283 3.59 -14.85 -26.44
CA ALA A 283 4.09 -15.51 -25.23
C ALA A 283 3.02 -16.36 -24.51
N GLY A 284 1.81 -16.47 -25.05
CA GLY A 284 0.74 -17.34 -24.54
C GLY A 284 -0.19 -16.69 -23.51
N TYR A 285 -0.14 -15.35 -23.35
CA TYR A 285 -1.04 -14.63 -22.46
C TYR A 285 -2.20 -14.01 -23.24
N ASN A 286 -3.43 -14.13 -22.72
CA ASN A 286 -4.54 -13.34 -23.24
C ASN A 286 -4.28 -11.85 -22.97
N HIS A 287 -4.72 -10.97 -23.86
CA HIS A 287 -4.50 -9.53 -23.70
C HIS A 287 -5.75 -8.75 -24.04
N TYR A 288 -6.16 -7.89 -23.10
CA TYR A 288 -7.38 -7.09 -23.15
C TYR A 288 -7.06 -5.60 -23.00
N ASP A 289 -7.58 -4.81 -23.93
CA ASP A 289 -7.57 -3.35 -23.86
C ASP A 289 -8.90 -2.85 -23.30
N ILE A 290 -8.89 -2.35 -22.07
CA ILE A 290 -10.05 -1.76 -21.38
C ILE A 290 -9.69 -0.34 -20.97
N VAL A 291 -9.45 0.49 -21.99
CA VAL A 291 -8.83 1.82 -21.83
C VAL A 291 -9.86 2.84 -21.36
N PHE A 292 -9.47 3.64 -20.36
CA PHE A 292 -10.20 4.85 -19.95
C PHE A 292 -9.24 5.94 -19.45
N ASP A 293 -9.74 7.16 -19.41
CA ASP A 293 -8.93 8.36 -19.21
C ASP A 293 -8.18 8.40 -17.88
N ASP A 294 -6.95 8.90 -17.91
CA ASP A 294 -6.13 9.02 -16.70
C ASP A 294 -6.76 9.98 -15.68
N CYS A 295 -6.64 9.64 -14.40
CA CYS A 295 -7.25 10.36 -13.28
C CYS A 295 -8.78 10.49 -13.32
N THR A 296 -9.48 9.68 -14.14
CA THR A 296 -10.96 9.61 -14.18
C THR A 296 -11.48 8.31 -13.56
N VAL A 297 -12.80 8.10 -13.62
CA VAL A 297 -13.51 6.91 -13.12
C VAL A 297 -14.04 6.09 -14.30
N PRO A 298 -14.17 4.75 -14.17
CA PRO A 298 -14.66 3.91 -15.26
C PRO A 298 -16.15 4.15 -15.53
N ASP A 299 -16.51 4.20 -16.81
CA ASP A 299 -17.91 4.20 -17.25
C ASP A 299 -18.50 2.77 -17.28
N GLN A 300 -19.78 2.65 -17.63
CA GLN A 300 -20.45 1.35 -17.65
C GLN A 300 -19.84 0.38 -18.67
N ALA A 301 -19.40 0.85 -19.83
CA ALA A 301 -18.80 0.00 -20.86
C ALA A 301 -17.48 -0.61 -20.38
N VAL A 302 -16.66 0.19 -19.67
CA VAL A 302 -15.44 -0.27 -19.00
C VAL A 302 -15.75 -1.32 -17.94
N LEU A 303 -16.78 -1.09 -17.12
CA LEU A 303 -17.21 -2.04 -16.08
C LEU A 303 -17.68 -3.37 -16.70
N ASP A 304 -18.48 -3.33 -17.75
CA ASP A 304 -18.99 -4.53 -18.42
C ASP A 304 -17.86 -5.38 -19.00
N ALA A 305 -16.90 -4.73 -19.68
CA ALA A 305 -15.70 -5.38 -20.21
C ALA A 305 -14.82 -5.96 -19.08
N TRP A 306 -14.69 -5.23 -17.97
CA TRP A 306 -13.94 -5.67 -16.80
C TRP A 306 -14.53 -6.93 -16.17
N TRP A 307 -15.85 -6.96 -15.95
CA TRP A 307 -16.53 -8.12 -15.37
C TRP A 307 -16.47 -9.33 -16.28
N GLU A 308 -16.62 -9.14 -17.58
CA GLU A 308 -16.52 -10.24 -18.53
C GLU A 308 -15.12 -10.84 -18.56
N THR A 309 -14.10 -10.00 -18.59
CA THR A 309 -12.69 -10.42 -18.51
C THR A 309 -12.42 -11.21 -17.23
N CYS A 310 -12.91 -10.71 -16.09
CA CYS A 310 -12.76 -11.39 -14.80
C CYS A 310 -13.38 -12.79 -14.80
N ARG A 311 -14.55 -12.99 -15.41
CA ARG A 311 -15.22 -14.32 -15.45
C ARG A 311 -14.55 -15.30 -16.40
N LYS A 312 -14.09 -14.79 -17.54
CA LYS A 312 -13.47 -15.57 -18.60
C LYS A 312 -12.13 -16.18 -18.16
N GLU A 313 -11.29 -15.39 -17.49
CA GLU A 313 -9.96 -15.81 -17.09
C GLU A 313 -9.95 -16.71 -15.85
N LYS A 314 -9.24 -17.83 -15.95
CA LYS A 314 -9.10 -18.83 -14.86
C LYS A 314 -7.78 -18.69 -14.09
N GLY A 315 -6.75 -18.12 -14.71
CA GLY A 315 -5.50 -17.79 -14.05
C GLY A 315 -5.53 -16.38 -13.43
N MET A 316 -4.37 -15.93 -12.96
CA MET A 316 -4.23 -14.56 -12.49
C MET A 316 -4.28 -13.57 -13.65
N ILE A 317 -4.85 -12.40 -13.39
CA ILE A 317 -4.92 -11.29 -14.33
C ILE A 317 -3.92 -10.22 -13.86
N ALA A 318 -2.95 -9.90 -14.71
CA ALA A 318 -2.04 -8.78 -14.54
C ALA A 318 -2.70 -7.50 -15.07
N VAL A 319 -3.03 -6.56 -14.19
CA VAL A 319 -3.73 -5.33 -14.52
C VAL A 319 -2.77 -4.16 -14.43
N HIS A 320 -2.72 -3.32 -15.45
CA HIS A 320 -1.88 -2.13 -15.44
C HIS A 320 -2.55 -0.92 -16.08
N CYS A 321 -2.14 0.26 -15.64
CA CYS A 321 -2.34 1.51 -16.35
C CYS A 321 -0.96 2.09 -16.66
N LYS A 322 -0.75 3.40 -16.50
CA LYS A 322 0.59 4.00 -16.57
C LYS A 322 1.44 3.57 -15.36
N ALA A 323 1.04 3.97 -14.15
CA ALA A 323 1.76 3.65 -12.91
C ALA A 323 1.23 2.40 -12.18
N GLY A 324 0.10 1.83 -12.63
CA GLY A 324 -0.53 0.70 -11.94
C GLY A 324 -1.13 1.04 -10.58
N LEU A 325 -1.55 2.30 -10.36
CA LEU A 325 -2.02 2.81 -9.06
C LEU A 325 -3.51 3.20 -9.09
N GLY A 326 -3.86 4.27 -9.80
CA GLY A 326 -5.23 4.82 -9.82
C GLY A 326 -6.26 3.89 -10.46
N ARG A 327 -6.35 3.94 -11.80
CA ARG A 327 -7.28 3.13 -12.63
C ARG A 327 -7.24 1.64 -12.28
N THR A 328 -6.03 1.10 -12.15
CA THR A 328 -5.77 -0.30 -11.78
C THR A 328 -6.33 -0.64 -10.40
N GLY A 329 -6.03 0.19 -9.40
CA GLY A 329 -6.53 0.01 -8.04
C GLY A 329 -8.06 0.10 -7.98
N THR A 330 -8.66 1.05 -8.72
CA THR A 330 -10.12 1.23 -8.76
C THR A 330 -10.85 -0.04 -9.22
N LEU A 331 -10.47 -0.63 -10.36
CA LEU A 331 -11.14 -1.82 -10.88
C LEU A 331 -10.97 -3.04 -9.96
N ILE A 332 -9.78 -3.21 -9.36
CA ILE A 332 -9.53 -4.30 -8.40
C ILE A 332 -10.34 -4.08 -7.11
N CYS A 333 -10.44 -2.84 -6.61
CA CYS A 333 -11.25 -2.52 -5.44
C CYS A 333 -12.74 -2.76 -5.67
N LEU A 334 -13.29 -2.41 -6.83
CA LEU A 334 -14.68 -2.76 -7.16
C LEU A 334 -14.91 -4.28 -7.09
N TRP A 335 -13.95 -5.08 -7.58
CA TRP A 335 -14.05 -6.54 -7.47
C TRP A 335 -13.98 -7.01 -6.01
N LEU A 336 -13.08 -6.45 -5.19
CA LEU A 336 -12.99 -6.77 -3.75
C LEU A 336 -14.29 -6.46 -3.01
N MET A 337 -14.89 -5.30 -3.27
CA MET A 337 -16.17 -4.91 -2.70
C MET A 337 -17.29 -5.87 -3.13
N ARG A 338 -17.33 -6.21 -4.41
CA ARG A 338 -18.36 -7.09 -4.96
C ARG A 338 -18.23 -8.55 -4.49
N LYS A 339 -17.00 -9.08 -4.41
CA LYS A 339 -16.70 -10.46 -4.00
C LYS A 339 -16.78 -10.68 -2.49
N TYR A 340 -16.15 -9.78 -1.74
CA TYR A 340 -15.87 -9.96 -0.31
C TYR A 340 -16.52 -8.90 0.58
N ARG A 341 -17.36 -8.02 0.01
CA ARG A 341 -18.11 -7.00 0.75
C ARG A 341 -17.24 -6.03 1.55
N PHE A 342 -16.06 -5.72 1.04
CA PHE A 342 -15.30 -4.57 1.50
C PHE A 342 -16.14 -3.29 1.31
N THR A 343 -16.11 -2.37 2.27
CA THR A 343 -16.47 -0.97 2.02
C THR A 343 -15.46 -0.32 1.09
N GLY A 344 -15.82 0.80 0.46
CA GLY A 344 -14.88 1.55 -0.38
C GLY A 344 -13.61 1.97 0.38
N ARG A 345 -13.76 2.38 1.65
CA ARG A 345 -12.63 2.75 2.52
C ARG A 345 -11.74 1.57 2.87
N GLU A 346 -12.33 0.44 3.24
CA GLU A 346 -11.60 -0.79 3.55
C GLU A 346 -10.84 -1.31 2.34
N ALA A 347 -11.47 -1.28 1.14
CA ALA A 347 -10.83 -1.72 -0.10
C ALA A 347 -9.61 -0.82 -0.44
N ILE A 348 -9.74 0.51 -0.29
CA ILE A 348 -8.63 1.44 -0.47
C ILE A 348 -7.51 1.15 0.55
N GLY A 349 -7.84 0.96 1.83
CA GLY A 349 -6.86 0.69 2.88
C GLY A 349 -6.11 -0.63 2.69
N TYR A 350 -6.83 -1.70 2.35
CA TYR A 350 -6.27 -2.99 1.97
C TYR A 350 -5.31 -2.85 0.78
N ASN A 351 -5.78 -2.19 -0.30
CA ASN A 351 -4.98 -2.05 -1.51
C ASN A 351 -3.73 -1.20 -1.25
N ARG A 352 -3.84 -0.07 -0.54
CA ARG A 352 -2.70 0.81 -0.23
C ARG A 352 -1.68 0.17 0.71
N LEU A 353 -2.10 -0.72 1.61
CA LEU A 353 -1.14 -1.47 2.40
C LEU A 353 -0.32 -2.42 1.53
N ILE A 354 -0.93 -3.07 0.53
CA ILE A 354 -0.20 -3.97 -0.38
C ILE A 354 0.59 -3.20 -1.44
N ARG A 355 0.01 -2.17 -2.05
CA ARG A 355 0.61 -1.34 -3.09
C ARG A 355 0.36 0.15 -2.77
N PRO A 356 1.31 0.81 -2.11
CA PRO A 356 1.20 2.22 -1.74
C PRO A 356 0.87 3.14 -2.92
N GLY A 357 0.14 4.23 -2.63
CA GLY A 357 -0.26 5.22 -3.63
C GLY A 357 -1.45 4.83 -4.52
N SER A 358 -1.99 3.61 -4.39
CA SER A 358 -3.12 3.15 -5.19
C SER A 358 -4.42 3.93 -4.91
N ILE A 359 -5.26 4.07 -5.94
CA ILE A 359 -6.50 4.87 -5.98
C ILE A 359 -6.23 6.37 -5.76
N LEU A 360 -6.50 7.19 -6.80
CA LEU A 360 -6.13 8.61 -6.82
C LEU A 360 -7.33 9.52 -7.01
N GLY A 361 -7.31 10.67 -6.34
CA GLY A 361 -8.24 11.77 -6.54
C GLY A 361 -9.72 11.33 -6.51
N PRO A 362 -10.52 11.68 -7.55
CA PRO A 362 -11.95 11.35 -7.61
C PRO A 362 -12.30 9.86 -7.53
N GLN A 363 -11.34 8.97 -7.82
CA GLN A 363 -11.55 7.53 -7.74
C GLN A 363 -11.85 7.06 -6.32
N GLN A 364 -11.39 7.80 -5.30
CA GLN A 364 -11.66 7.48 -3.91
C GLN A 364 -13.15 7.65 -3.58
N GLU A 365 -13.73 8.81 -3.94
CA GLU A 365 -15.15 9.11 -3.73
C GLU A 365 -16.04 8.17 -4.54
N TYR A 366 -15.66 7.88 -5.78
CA TYR A 366 -16.35 6.92 -6.63
C TYR A 366 -16.48 5.51 -6.02
N LEU A 367 -15.43 5.01 -5.36
CA LEU A 367 -15.50 3.71 -4.67
C LEU A 367 -16.48 3.74 -3.49
N LEU A 368 -16.64 4.88 -2.81
CA LEU A 368 -17.66 5.02 -1.76
C LEU A 368 -19.07 5.02 -2.36
N GLU A 369 -19.27 5.73 -3.47
CA GLU A 369 -20.56 5.79 -4.17
C GLU A 369 -21.00 4.41 -4.70
N LYS A 370 -20.06 3.60 -5.18
CA LYS A 370 -20.32 2.26 -5.72
C LYS A 370 -20.53 1.17 -4.66
N GLU A 371 -20.35 1.45 -3.38
CA GLU A 371 -20.36 0.45 -2.30
C GLU A 371 -21.63 -0.41 -2.27
N HIS A 372 -22.79 0.22 -2.11
CA HIS A 372 -24.06 -0.49 -2.03
C HIS A 372 -24.39 -1.24 -3.34
N GLU A 373 -24.05 -0.64 -4.48
CA GLU A 373 -24.25 -1.26 -5.79
C GLU A 373 -23.39 -2.55 -5.92
N MET A 374 -22.09 -2.46 -5.60
CA MET A 374 -21.19 -3.61 -5.68
C MET A 374 -21.63 -4.74 -4.74
N TRP A 375 -22.08 -4.43 -3.53
CA TRP A 375 -22.58 -5.44 -2.61
C TRP A 375 -23.87 -6.11 -3.09
N ALA A 376 -24.77 -5.34 -3.72
CA ALA A 376 -26.02 -5.86 -4.27
C ALA A 376 -25.81 -6.77 -5.48
N LEU A 377 -24.82 -6.47 -6.32
CA LEU A 377 -24.48 -7.29 -7.50
C LEU A 377 -23.91 -8.68 -7.16
N GLY A 378 -23.50 -8.92 -5.91
CA GLY A 378 -23.00 -10.21 -5.42
C GLY A 378 -21.75 -10.71 -6.13
N ASP A 379 -21.35 -11.96 -5.89
CA ASP A 379 -20.08 -12.52 -6.38
C ASP A 379 -19.87 -12.32 -7.91
N PRO A 380 -18.81 -11.60 -8.33
CA PRO A 380 -18.57 -11.30 -9.74
C PRO A 380 -18.15 -12.51 -10.58
N ASP A 381 -17.68 -13.58 -9.94
CA ASP A 381 -17.23 -14.80 -10.64
C ASP A 381 -18.37 -15.80 -10.87
N ILE A 382 -19.55 -15.58 -10.27
CA ILE A 382 -20.73 -16.41 -10.48
C ILE A 382 -21.53 -15.84 -11.67
N VAL A 383 -21.73 -16.66 -12.70
CA VAL A 383 -22.69 -16.34 -13.76
C VAL A 383 -24.08 -16.52 -13.17
N PRO A 384 -24.99 -15.51 -13.23
CA PRO A 384 -26.37 -15.72 -12.84
C PRO A 384 -26.95 -16.81 -13.74
N THR A 385 -27.22 -17.99 -13.19
CA THR A 385 -28.04 -18.98 -13.89
C THR A 385 -29.39 -18.33 -14.13
N VAL A 386 -29.71 -18.05 -15.40
CA VAL A 386 -31.08 -17.72 -15.80
C VAL A 386 -31.96 -18.83 -15.20
N ALA A 387 -32.90 -18.46 -14.33
CA ALA A 387 -33.80 -19.39 -13.69
C ALA A 387 -34.63 -20.09 -14.78
N THR A 388 -34.17 -21.24 -15.24
CA THR A 388 -34.98 -22.17 -16.00
C THR A 388 -35.82 -22.92 -14.98
N THR A 389 -37.12 -22.65 -15.01
CA THR A 389 -38.12 -23.35 -14.20
C THR A 389 -38.14 -24.82 -14.60
N TYR A 390 -37.45 -25.66 -13.84
CA TYR A 390 -37.68 -27.11 -13.82
C TYR A 390 -37.73 -27.60 -12.38
N PRO A 391 -38.58 -28.60 -12.08
CA PRO A 391 -38.88 -29.03 -10.71
C PRO A 391 -37.70 -29.78 -10.06
N PRO A 392 -37.64 -29.83 -8.71
CA PRO A 392 -36.46 -30.23 -7.99
C PRO A 392 -36.24 -31.74 -8.05
N THR A 393 -35.01 -32.16 -8.38
CA THR A 393 -34.50 -33.50 -8.10
C THR A 393 -33.43 -33.45 -7.00
N GLU A 394 -33.51 -34.42 -6.10
CA GLU A 394 -32.79 -34.57 -4.83
C GLU A 394 -31.24 -34.59 -4.90
N PRO A 395 -30.55 -34.34 -3.75
CA PRO A 395 -29.14 -34.01 -3.72
C PRO A 395 -28.22 -35.24 -3.74
N LYS A 396 -27.15 -35.19 -4.54
CA LYS A 396 -26.03 -36.14 -4.45
C LYS A 396 -24.75 -35.42 -4.01
N GLY A 397 -24.25 -35.83 -2.83
CA GLY A 397 -22.84 -36.03 -2.49
C GLY A 397 -21.87 -34.83 -2.58
N ALA A 398 -21.39 -34.38 -1.42
CA ALA A 398 -20.33 -33.39 -1.28
C ALA A 398 -19.01 -33.80 -1.99
N ALA A 399 -18.57 -32.97 -2.94
CA ALA A 399 -17.22 -33.05 -3.52
C ALA A 399 -16.22 -32.28 -2.65
N LYS A 400 -15.07 -32.91 -2.38
CA LYS A 400 -13.95 -32.34 -1.60
C LYS A 400 -13.23 -31.24 -2.39
N LEU A 401 -12.95 -30.12 -1.74
CA LEU A 401 -12.07 -29.06 -2.23
C LEU A 401 -10.63 -29.56 -2.45
N PRO A 402 -9.94 -29.14 -3.54
CA PRO A 402 -8.55 -29.52 -3.77
C PRO A 402 -7.60 -28.79 -2.81
N LYS A 403 -6.55 -29.50 -2.37
CA LYS A 403 -5.53 -29.00 -1.44
C LYS A 403 -4.64 -27.93 -2.09
N ARG A 404 -4.42 -26.84 -1.35
CA ARG A 404 -3.56 -25.68 -1.67
C ARG A 404 -2.08 -26.13 -1.76
N LYS A 405 -1.39 -25.83 -2.86
CA LYS A 405 0.07 -26.04 -3.00
C LYS A 405 0.81 -24.85 -2.36
N THR A 406 1.74 -25.15 -1.46
CA THR A 406 2.70 -24.20 -0.92
C THR A 406 3.86 -24.02 -1.92
N TYR A 407 4.16 -22.77 -2.30
CA TYR A 407 5.27 -22.47 -3.19
C TYR A 407 6.52 -22.15 -2.37
N GLY A 408 7.32 -23.18 -2.07
CA GLY A 408 8.65 -22.99 -1.50
C GLY A 408 9.68 -22.57 -2.57
N LEU A 409 10.71 -21.84 -2.13
CA LEU A 409 11.83 -21.31 -2.93
C LEU A 409 12.79 -22.39 -3.48
N LYS A 410 12.30 -23.29 -4.34
CA LYS A 410 13.18 -24.16 -5.15
C LYS A 410 12.68 -24.20 -6.59
N GLY A 411 13.28 -23.36 -7.44
CA GLY A 411 13.00 -23.40 -8.88
C GLY A 411 13.33 -22.15 -9.70
N LEU A 412 14.37 -21.39 -9.36
CA LEU A 412 14.87 -20.32 -10.24
C LEU A 412 15.70 -20.90 -11.40
N PRO A 413 15.47 -20.49 -12.65
CA PRO A 413 16.34 -20.78 -13.79
C PRO A 413 17.75 -20.17 -13.59
N SER A 414 18.78 -20.86 -14.10
CA SER A 414 20.19 -20.46 -14.02
C SER A 414 20.50 -19.11 -14.69
N SER A 415 19.64 -18.63 -15.60
CA SER A 415 19.75 -17.31 -16.23
C SER A 415 19.54 -16.14 -15.25
N LEU A 416 18.86 -16.36 -14.12
CA LEU A 416 18.64 -15.36 -13.06
C LEU A 416 19.66 -15.46 -11.91
N ARG A 417 20.60 -16.42 -11.95
CA ARG A 417 21.72 -16.51 -10.98
C ARG A 417 22.94 -15.69 -11.38
N ASN A 418 23.13 -15.39 -12.66
CA ASN A 418 24.38 -14.80 -13.16
C ASN A 418 24.29 -13.29 -13.46
N ALA A 419 23.23 -12.60 -13.04
CA ALA A 419 23.19 -11.13 -12.98
C ALA A 419 23.50 -10.59 -11.57
N SER A 420 23.97 -11.45 -10.67
CA SER A 420 24.32 -11.09 -9.30
C SER A 420 25.57 -11.87 -8.94
N LEU A 421 26.76 -11.26 -9.09
CA LEU A 421 27.96 -11.44 -8.25
C LEU A 421 29.26 -10.88 -8.85
N ASP A 422 29.36 -10.63 -10.17
CA ASP A 422 30.63 -10.17 -10.77
C ASP A 422 30.76 -8.65 -11.04
N THR A 423 29.78 -7.83 -10.66
CA THR A 423 29.89 -6.35 -10.73
C THR A 423 29.81 -5.66 -9.37
N LEU A 424 29.96 -6.41 -8.27
CA LEU A 424 29.88 -5.86 -6.90
C LEU A 424 31.16 -6.02 -6.06
N ASP A 425 32.21 -6.67 -6.58
CA ASP A 425 33.49 -6.79 -5.85
C ASP A 425 34.55 -5.75 -6.27
N SER A 426 34.44 -5.14 -7.47
CA SER A 426 35.39 -4.09 -7.88
C SER A 426 35.12 -2.70 -7.26
N ASP A 427 33.95 -2.50 -6.65
CA ASP A 427 33.56 -1.24 -6.02
C ASP A 427 33.55 -1.30 -4.48
N ARG A 428 33.62 -2.50 -3.90
CA ARG A 428 33.69 -2.68 -2.44
C ARG A 428 35.07 -2.32 -1.88
N ASP A 429 36.13 -2.59 -2.63
CA ASP A 429 37.50 -2.22 -2.24
C ASP A 429 37.83 -0.75 -2.53
N LYS A 430 37.13 -0.13 -3.49
CA LYS A 430 37.19 1.34 -3.71
C LYS A 430 36.37 2.11 -2.67
N ALA A 431 35.25 1.58 -2.20
CA ALA A 431 34.44 2.21 -1.15
C ALA A 431 35.10 2.14 0.25
N LYS A 432 35.86 1.08 0.56
CA LYS A 432 36.63 1.00 1.82
C LYS A 432 37.83 1.95 1.86
N ALA A 433 38.49 2.20 0.73
CA ALA A 433 39.56 3.20 0.63
C ALA A 433 39.03 4.64 0.78
N HIS A 434 37.74 4.89 0.49
CA HIS A 434 37.13 6.23 0.57
C HIS A 434 36.44 6.54 1.92
N MET A 435 36.18 5.56 2.78
CA MET A 435 35.60 5.76 4.12
C MET A 435 36.63 5.87 5.26
N GLY A 436 37.92 5.62 4.99
CA GLY A 436 39.01 5.80 5.97
C GLY A 436 39.55 7.23 6.08
N ALA A 437 39.16 8.14 5.17
CA ALA A 437 39.73 9.48 5.04
C ALA A 437 38.76 10.63 5.42
N PHE A 438 37.75 10.37 6.25
CA PHE A 438 36.78 11.38 6.71
C PHE A 438 36.84 11.63 8.23
N ARG A 439 38.06 11.59 8.80
CA ARG A 439 38.36 12.05 10.16
C ARG A 439 39.61 12.93 10.18
N SER A 440 39.52 14.08 9.53
CA SER A 440 40.26 15.31 9.86
C SER A 440 40.11 16.29 8.70
N PHE A 441 39.24 17.29 8.80
CA PHE A 441 39.42 18.49 7.97
C PHE A 441 38.96 19.74 8.75
N ASP A 442 39.90 20.67 8.77
CA ASP A 442 39.95 21.93 9.53
C ASP A 442 39.09 23.02 8.87
N HIS A 443 38.58 23.95 9.67
CA HIS A 443 37.49 24.86 9.36
C HIS A 443 37.93 26.21 8.73
N SER A 444 38.99 26.23 7.91
CA SER A 444 39.67 27.50 7.53
C SER A 444 39.77 27.85 6.02
N GLU A 445 39.08 27.16 5.11
CA GLU A 445 39.12 27.51 3.66
C GLU A 445 37.74 27.69 3.01
N LEU A 446 36.94 28.65 3.49
CA LEU A 446 35.67 29.05 2.84
C LEU A 446 35.53 30.56 2.61
N GLU A 447 36.61 31.34 2.76
CA GLU A 447 36.62 32.81 2.66
C GLU A 447 37.49 33.36 1.51
N LYS A 448 37.68 32.62 0.39
CA LYS A 448 38.54 33.11 -0.71
C LYS A 448 37.98 33.15 -2.13
N GLU A 449 36.69 32.91 -2.37
CA GLU A 449 36.10 33.08 -3.71
C GLU A 449 34.95 34.10 -3.77
N LYS A 450 35.16 35.26 -3.12
CA LYS A 450 34.37 36.48 -3.36
C LYS A 450 35.28 37.61 -3.86
N ALA A 451 35.87 37.47 -5.04
CA ALA A 451 36.40 38.61 -5.79
C ALA A 451 36.65 38.26 -7.25
N GLN A 452 35.78 38.70 -8.15
CA GLN A 452 36.08 39.38 -9.43
C GLN A 452 34.84 39.36 -10.32
N GLY A 453 34.44 40.53 -10.81
CA GLY A 453 33.10 40.80 -11.32
C GLY A 453 32.99 41.04 -12.82
N SER A 454 31.77 40.80 -13.31
CA SER A 454 30.95 41.64 -14.22
C SER A 454 31.41 41.84 -15.69
N PRO A 455 30.61 42.47 -16.59
CA PRO A 455 29.16 42.71 -16.63
C PRO A 455 28.52 42.52 -18.04
N LEU A 456 27.18 42.52 -18.11
CA LEU A 456 26.28 43.05 -19.17
C LEU A 456 24.92 42.33 -19.04
N GLY A 457 23.74 42.92 -18.97
CA GLY A 457 23.29 44.31 -19.02
C GLY A 457 21.75 44.31 -19.10
N ILE A 458 21.10 44.86 -18.06
CA ILE A 458 19.92 45.75 -18.07
C ILE A 458 18.73 45.38 -18.99
N PHE A 459 17.57 45.03 -18.39
CA PHE A 459 16.39 45.91 -18.45
C PHE A 459 15.42 45.65 -17.27
N ARG A 460 14.93 46.76 -16.72
CA ARG A 460 14.11 46.91 -15.51
C ARG A 460 12.72 47.35 -15.93
N MET A 461 11.66 46.80 -15.35
CA MET A 461 10.41 47.52 -15.09
C MET A 461 9.64 46.87 -13.92
N ARG A 462 9.13 47.75 -13.05
CA ARG A 462 8.48 47.53 -11.76
C ARG A 462 7.07 46.97 -11.88
N GLY A 463 6.60 46.32 -10.81
CA GLY A 463 5.23 46.51 -10.32
C GLY A 463 4.61 45.34 -9.56
N GLY A 464 4.40 45.52 -8.25
CA GLY A 464 3.29 44.91 -7.51
C GLY A 464 3.56 43.56 -6.84
N GLY A 465 3.48 43.53 -5.50
CA GLY A 465 3.82 42.38 -4.68
C GLY A 465 2.76 41.28 -4.62
N SER A 466 3.23 40.07 -4.35
CA SER A 466 2.54 39.07 -3.52
C SER A 466 3.58 38.06 -3.02
N THR A 467 3.56 37.81 -1.72
CA THR A 467 4.42 36.87 -1.02
C THR A 467 4.18 35.44 -1.50
N SER A 468 5.21 34.78 -2.05
CA SER A 468 5.22 33.33 -2.35
C SER A 468 6.16 32.61 -1.38
N PRO A 469 5.84 31.37 -0.94
CA PRO A 469 6.69 30.62 -0.03
C PRO A 469 7.94 30.07 -0.74
N GLY A 470 9.03 29.97 0.01
CA GLY A 470 10.37 29.65 -0.48
C GLY A 470 10.46 28.31 -1.22
N LYS A 471 11.16 28.33 -2.36
CA LYS A 471 11.62 27.14 -3.06
C LYS A 471 12.66 26.42 -2.20
N ALA A 472 12.29 25.26 -1.64
CA ALA A 472 13.25 24.30 -1.14
C ALA A 472 14.08 23.78 -2.33
N LYS A 473 15.37 24.12 -2.36
CA LYS A 473 16.34 23.46 -3.24
C LYS A 473 16.76 22.16 -2.56
N GLY A 474 16.14 21.05 -2.94
CA GLY A 474 16.57 19.70 -2.61
C GLY A 474 16.23 18.78 -3.77
N GLY A 475 17.22 18.13 -4.37
CA GLY A 475 16.97 17.08 -5.35
C GLY A 475 16.31 15.85 -4.69
N PRO A 476 15.70 14.94 -5.47
CA PRO A 476 15.03 13.77 -4.93
C PRO A 476 16.01 12.88 -4.15
N THR A 477 15.64 12.53 -2.92
CA THR A 477 16.49 11.81 -1.94
C THR A 477 16.35 10.28 -2.02
N SER A 478 15.58 9.75 -2.98
CA SER A 478 15.38 8.31 -3.18
C SER A 478 14.97 7.96 -4.63
N PRO A 479 15.19 6.72 -5.11
CA PRO A 479 14.72 6.29 -6.44
C PRO A 479 13.22 6.49 -6.67
N ARG A 480 12.39 6.29 -5.62
CA ARG A 480 10.93 6.53 -5.68
C ARG A 480 10.55 8.01 -5.76
N SER A 481 11.26 8.88 -5.06
CA SER A 481 11.03 10.34 -5.18
C SER A 481 11.51 10.87 -6.53
N ALA A 482 12.56 10.30 -7.10
CA ALA A 482 12.98 10.58 -8.47
C ALA A 482 11.90 10.10 -9.47
N GLU A 483 11.36 8.90 -9.27
CA GLU A 483 10.30 8.36 -10.12
C GLU A 483 9.00 9.16 -10.03
N ALA A 484 8.59 9.55 -8.84
CA ALA A 484 7.39 10.34 -8.67
C ALA A 484 7.57 11.76 -9.21
N ALA A 485 8.77 12.35 -9.12
CA ALA A 485 9.09 13.61 -9.78
C ALA A 485 9.03 13.48 -11.31
N VAL A 486 9.45 12.33 -11.86
CA VAL A 486 9.37 12.04 -13.31
C VAL A 486 7.94 11.82 -13.76
N LEU A 487 7.15 11.03 -13.03
CA LEU A 487 5.72 10.86 -13.28
C LEU A 487 4.99 12.20 -13.16
N ALA A 488 5.34 13.03 -12.18
CA ALA A 488 4.81 14.39 -12.04
C ALA A 488 5.17 15.25 -13.25
N GLN A 489 6.42 15.19 -13.71
CA GLN A 489 6.88 15.95 -14.86
C GLN A 489 6.19 15.49 -16.13
N GLU A 490 6.12 14.19 -16.39
CA GLU A 490 5.42 13.64 -17.54
C GLU A 490 3.92 13.91 -17.50
N ASN A 491 3.29 13.86 -16.33
CA ASN A 491 1.87 14.17 -16.16
C ASN A 491 1.61 15.67 -16.32
N THR A 492 2.54 16.52 -15.89
CA THR A 492 2.51 17.97 -16.12
C THR A 492 2.65 18.28 -17.60
N GLU A 493 3.61 17.65 -18.29
CA GLU A 493 3.81 17.77 -19.74
C GLU A 493 2.60 17.22 -20.53
N ALA A 494 1.96 16.15 -20.06
CA ALA A 494 0.75 15.60 -20.64
C ALA A 494 -0.47 16.52 -20.42
N MET A 495 -0.65 17.07 -19.21
CA MET A 495 -1.67 18.08 -18.93
C MET A 495 -1.47 19.34 -19.77
N GLN A 496 -0.24 19.84 -19.89
CA GLN A 496 0.07 20.99 -20.75
C GLN A 496 -0.15 20.69 -22.23
N ARG A 497 0.06 19.45 -22.68
CA ARG A 497 -0.27 19.04 -24.05
C ARG A 497 -1.79 18.98 -24.28
N ARG A 498 -2.56 18.41 -23.36
CA ARG A 498 -4.03 18.37 -23.42
C ARG A 498 -4.65 19.76 -23.35
N ALA A 499 -4.11 20.65 -22.51
CA ALA A 499 -4.53 22.06 -22.44
C ALA A 499 -4.31 22.78 -23.78
N ARG A 500 -3.15 22.59 -24.42
CA ARG A 500 -2.84 23.14 -25.75
C ARG A 500 -3.77 22.58 -26.84
N GLN A 501 -4.03 21.28 -26.84
CA GLN A 501 -4.96 20.65 -27.79
C GLN A 501 -6.41 21.17 -27.64
N MET A 502 -6.88 21.37 -26.40
CA MET A 502 -8.20 21.98 -26.16
C MET A 502 -8.27 23.44 -26.61
N GLU A 503 -7.16 24.18 -26.49
CA GLU A 503 -7.07 25.57 -26.93
C GLU A 503 -7.00 25.68 -28.48
N GLU A 504 -6.32 24.74 -29.13
CA GLU A 504 -6.29 24.57 -30.59
C GLU A 504 -7.65 24.13 -31.15
N GLN A 505 -8.37 23.23 -30.49
CA GLN A 505 -9.74 22.87 -30.90
C GLN A 505 -10.72 24.03 -30.77
N LYS A 506 -10.57 24.89 -29.75
CA LYS A 506 -11.36 26.13 -29.60
C LYS A 506 -10.99 27.21 -30.62
N SER A 507 -9.75 27.22 -31.11
CA SER A 507 -9.32 28.16 -32.17
C SER A 507 -9.76 27.71 -33.56
N SER A 508 -9.80 26.39 -33.80
CA SER A 508 -10.31 25.76 -35.03
C SER A 508 -11.84 25.84 -35.18
N SER A 509 -12.60 26.05 -34.10
CA SER A 509 -14.06 26.20 -34.15
C SER A 509 -14.55 27.64 -34.38
N ARG A 510 -13.66 28.60 -34.67
CA ARG A 510 -14.07 29.95 -35.09
C ARG A 510 -14.47 29.95 -36.58
N VAL A 511 -15.78 29.86 -36.82
CA VAL A 511 -16.41 30.09 -38.12
C VAL A 511 -15.96 31.45 -38.69
N PRO A 512 -15.50 31.55 -39.95
CA PRO A 512 -15.16 32.83 -40.56
C PRO A 512 -16.41 33.70 -40.70
N SER A 513 -16.40 34.88 -40.07
CA SER A 513 -17.44 35.89 -40.24
C SER A 513 -17.41 36.46 -41.65
N ILE A 514 -18.33 36.01 -42.51
CA ILE A 514 -18.61 36.66 -43.81
C ILE A 514 -19.59 37.80 -43.56
N TRP A 515 -19.09 39.04 -43.65
CA TRP A 515 -19.90 40.22 -43.90
C TRP A 515 -20.09 40.40 -45.41
N LYS A 516 -21.33 40.59 -45.89
CA LYS A 516 -21.71 41.67 -46.82
C LYS A 516 -23.21 41.69 -47.19
N ARG A 517 -23.84 42.83 -46.87
CA ARG A 517 -24.72 43.67 -47.71
C ARG A 517 -25.83 43.02 -48.55
N THR A 518 -27.08 43.30 -48.16
CA THR A 518 -28.18 43.96 -48.92
C THR A 518 -29.27 44.24 -47.87
N GLY A 519 -29.83 45.43 -47.63
CA GLY A 519 -30.25 46.46 -48.57
C GLY A 519 -31.75 46.33 -48.85
N ARG A 520 -32.61 46.62 -47.86
CA ARG A 520 -33.93 47.27 -47.97
C ARG A 520 -34.52 47.50 -46.60
#